data_AF-A0A7L4TI97-F1
#
_entry.id   AF-A0A7L4TI97-F1
#
_cell.length_a   1.000
_cell.length_b   1.000
_cell.length_c   1.000
_cell.angle_alpha   90.00
_cell.angle_beta   90.00
_cell.angle_gamma   90.00
#
_symmetry.space_group_name_H-M   'P 1'
#
loop_
_entity.id
_entity.type
_entity.pdbx_description
1 polymer ?
#
loop_
_entity_poly.entity_id
_entity_poly.type
_entity_poly.pdbx_seq_one_letter_code
_entity_poly.pdbx_strand_id
1 'polypeptide(L)' 'MENSDESELIAVLDEAYYSISCDYFIAAYFQYPRYKNKPEIDFLEPYFRLWKQGRRFVLNDNKLIFF' A
#
# COMPACT_ATOMS: atom_id res chain seq x y z
N MET A 1 -2.45 19.94 -28.08
CA MET A 1 -1.22 19.19 -27.75
C MET A 1 -1.29 18.90 -26.26
N GLU A 2 -2.05 17.86 -25.87
CA GLU A 2 -2.33 17.53 -24.45
C GLU A 2 -2.43 16.00 -24.30
N ASN A 3 -1.45 15.25 -24.79
CA ASN A 3 -1.46 13.78 -24.69
C ASN A 3 -0.09 13.16 -24.36
N SER A 4 0.94 14.00 -24.23
CA SER A 4 2.30 13.58 -23.84
C SER A 4 2.42 13.37 -22.33
N ASP A 5 1.69 14.17 -21.55
CA ASP A 5 1.91 14.29 -20.10
C ASP A 5 1.14 13.22 -19.30
N GLU A 6 -0.07 12.87 -19.74
CA GLU A 6 -0.89 11.85 -19.06
C GLU A 6 -0.35 10.44 -19.26
N SER A 7 0.14 10.12 -20.47
CA SER A 7 0.72 8.81 -20.76
C SER A 7 2.06 8.60 -20.06
N GLU A 8 2.90 9.64 -19.99
CA GLU A 8 4.12 9.64 -19.17
C GLU A 8 3.81 9.53 -17.68
N LEU A 9 2.81 10.26 -17.17
CA LEU A 9 2.37 10.16 -15.78
C LEU A 9 1.87 8.75 -15.43
N ILE A 10 1.04 8.14 -16.29
CA ILE A 10 0.57 6.77 -16.10
C ILE A 10 1.76 5.81 -16.06
N ALA A 11 2.70 5.92 -17.00
CA ALA A 11 3.89 5.07 -17.03
C ALA A 11 4.78 5.23 -15.78
N VAL A 12 4.89 6.46 -15.25
CA VAL A 12 5.63 6.72 -13.99
C VAL A 12 4.91 6.12 -12.78
N LEU A 13 3.58 6.12 -12.79
CA LEU A 13 2.77 5.59 -11.68
C LEU A 13 2.56 4.08 -11.75
N ASP A 14 2.76 3.45 -12.90
CA ASP A 14 2.55 2.01 -13.11
C ASP A 14 3.34 1.15 -12.09
N GLU A 15 4.61 1.46 -11.89
CA GLU A 15 5.46 0.75 -10.91
C GLU A 15 4.97 0.96 -9.47
N ALA A 16 4.45 2.14 -9.15
CA ALA A 16 3.89 2.43 -7.82
C ALA A 16 2.58 1.65 -7.60
N TYR A 17 1.69 1.64 -8.61
CA TYR A 17 0.44 0.87 -8.56
C TYR A 17 0.71 -0.63 -8.49
N TYR A 18 1.65 -1.13 -9.27
CA TYR A 18 2.09 -2.52 -9.22
C TYR A 18 2.60 -2.87 -7.81
N SER A 19 3.53 -2.09 -7.27
CA SER A 19 4.10 -2.31 -5.94
C SER A 19 3.04 -2.31 -4.82
N ILE A 20 2.08 -1.37 -4.89
CA ILE A 20 0.94 -1.32 -3.95
C ILE A 20 0.06 -2.57 -4.11
N SER A 21 -0.19 -3.01 -5.33
CA SER A 21 -1.04 -4.18 -5.61
C SER A 21 -0.41 -5.51 -5.16
N CYS A 22 0.92 -5.61 -5.16
CA CYS A 22 1.66 -6.79 -4.71
C CYS A 22 1.73 -6.93 -3.18
N ASP A 23 1.46 -5.86 -2.42
CA ASP A 23 1.36 -5.89 -0.96
C ASP A 23 -0.10 -5.84 -0.54
N TYR A 24 -0.67 -7.01 -0.21
CA TYR A 24 -2.07 -7.15 0.15
C TYR A 24 -2.50 -6.27 1.33
N PHE A 25 -1.61 -6.01 2.30
CA PHE A 25 -1.93 -5.18 3.46
C PHE A 25 -1.97 -3.70 3.08
N ILE A 26 -1.07 -3.23 2.21
CA ILE A 26 -1.09 -1.86 1.70
C ILE A 26 -2.28 -1.63 0.77
N ALA A 27 -2.55 -2.56 -0.13
CA ALA A 27 -3.73 -2.52 -0.99
C ALA A 27 -5.04 -2.44 -0.16
N ALA A 28 -5.16 -3.27 0.89
CA ALA A 28 -6.29 -3.23 1.81
C ALA A 28 -6.37 -1.90 2.59
N TYR A 29 -5.23 -1.35 3.02
CA TYR A 29 -5.18 -0.08 3.76
C TYR A 29 -5.75 1.07 2.92
N PHE A 30 -5.34 1.19 1.64
CA PHE A 30 -5.87 2.23 0.76
C PHE A 30 -7.35 2.06 0.44
N GLN A 31 -7.85 0.82 0.45
CA GLN A 31 -9.28 0.54 0.25
C GLN A 31 -10.09 0.64 1.54
N TYR A 32 -9.46 0.69 2.71
CA TYR A 32 -10.10 0.62 4.03
C TYR A 32 -11.24 1.63 4.24
N PRO A 33 -11.14 2.90 3.77
CA PRO A 33 -12.25 3.86 3.86
C PRO A 33 -13.52 3.44 3.12
N ARG A 34 -13.43 2.50 2.16
CA ARG A 34 -14.55 2.03 1.33
C ARG A 34 -15.28 0.83 1.94
N TYR A 35 -14.70 0.17 2.95
CA TYR A 35 -15.30 -1.01 3.57
C TYR A 35 -16.47 -0.62 4.48
N LYS A 36 -17.63 -1.24 4.25
CA LYS A 36 -18.87 -0.99 5.02
C LYS A 36 -18.89 -1.72 6.37
N ASN A 37 -18.32 -2.92 6.41
CA ASN A 37 -18.25 -3.77 7.60
C ASN A 37 -16.79 -3.93 8.01
N LYS A 38 -16.28 -3.01 8.84
CA LYS A 38 -14.90 -3.01 9.30
C LYS A 38 -14.83 -2.69 10.80
N PRO A 39 -13.80 -3.17 11.52
CA PRO A 39 -13.55 -2.74 12.88
C PRO A 39 -13.40 -1.22 12.97
N GLU A 40 -13.77 -0.64 14.12
CA GLU A 40 -13.56 0.78 14.40
C GLU A 40 -12.07 1.11 14.42
N ILE A 41 -11.26 0.20 14.98
CA ILE A 41 -9.80 0.30 14.94
C ILE A 41 -9.27 0.03 13.53
N ASP A 42 -8.38 0.89 13.06
CA ASP A 42 -7.61 0.64 11.84
C ASP A 42 -6.40 -0.24 12.18
N PHE A 43 -6.58 -1.55 12.06
CA PHE A 43 -5.52 -2.52 12.33
C PHE A 43 -4.43 -2.55 11.25
N LEU A 44 -4.65 -1.89 10.11
CA LEU A 44 -3.69 -1.81 9.00
C LEU A 44 -2.77 -0.59 9.13
N GLU A 45 -3.16 0.43 9.89
CA GLU A 45 -2.37 1.62 10.15
C GLU A 45 -0.91 1.32 10.57
N PRO A 46 -0.67 0.41 11.55
CA PRO A 46 0.70 0.16 12.00
C PRO A 46 1.58 -0.43 10.90
N TYR A 47 1.00 -1.28 10.04
CA TYR A 47 1.68 -1.82 8.87
C TYR A 47 2.05 -0.70 7.90
N PHE A 48 1.08 0.17 7.57
CA PHE A 48 1.30 1.30 6.68
C PHE A 48 2.37 2.27 7.21
N ARG A 49 2.44 2.51 8.52
CA ARG A 49 3.51 3.33 9.13
C ARG A 49 4.89 2.76 8.88
N LEU A 50 5.06 1.45 9.03
CA LEU A 50 6.36 0.81 8.79
C LEU A 50 6.74 0.86 7.32
N TRP A 51 5.78 0.59 6.43
CA TRP A 51 5.97 0.69 4.97
C TRP A 51 6.36 2.12 4.56
N LYS A 52 5.65 3.14 5.08
CA LYS A 52 5.91 4.56 4.81
C LYS A 52 7.31 5.00 5.27
N GLN A 53 7.88 4.35 6.29
CA GLN A 53 9.25 4.60 6.74
C GLN A 53 10.30 3.93 5.84
N GLY A 54 9.90 3.22 4.78
CA GLY A 54 10.81 2.48 3.91
C GLY A 54 11.44 1.27 4.58
N ARG A 55 10.85 0.77 5.68
CA ARG A 55 11.37 -0.40 6.38
C ARG A 55 11.06 -1.65 5.59
N ARG A 56 12.07 -2.52 5.45
CA ARG A 56 11.88 -3.86 4.92
C ARG A 56 11.53 -4.79 6.07
N PHE A 57 10.37 -5.45 5.99
CA PHE A 57 9.92 -6.38 7.01
C PHE A 57 9.01 -7.46 6.42
N VAL A 58 8.82 -8.54 7.18
CA VAL A 58 7.82 -9.58 6.90
C VAL A 58 7.04 -9.89 8.17
N LEU A 59 5.77 -10.25 7.99
CA LEU A 59 4.96 -10.88 9.03
C LEU A 59 5.12 -12.40 8.90
N ASN A 60 5.56 -13.04 9.98
CA ASN A 60 5.70 -14.49 10.06
C ASN A 60 5.01 -14.97 11.34
N ASP A 61 3.88 -15.66 11.19
CA ASP A 61 2.95 -15.95 12.29
C ASP A 61 2.63 -14.68 13.10
N ASN A 62 2.93 -14.70 14.41
CA ASN A 62 2.72 -13.58 15.32
C ASN A 62 3.99 -12.72 15.49
N LYS A 63 4.93 -12.76 14.54
CA LYS A 63 6.20 -12.05 14.59
C LYS A 63 6.33 -11.08 13.42
N LEU A 64 6.83 -9.90 13.74
CA LEU A 64 7.31 -8.92 12.78
C LEU A 64 8.84 -9.02 12.72
N ILE A 65 9.38 -9.30 11.53
CA ILE A 65 10.82 -9.47 11.31
C ILE A 65 11.30 -8.34 10.40
N PHE A 66 12.27 -7.54 10.84
CA PHE A 66 12.94 -6.52 10.04
C PHE A 66 14.21 -7.08 9.37
N PHE A 67 14.58 -6.52 8.22
CA PHE A 67 15.83 -6.83 7.51
C PHE A 67 16.78 -5.65 7.48
#